data_AF-A0A1Y6D2A9-F1
#
_entry.id   AF-A0A1Y6D2A9-F1
#
_cell.length_a   1.000
_cell.length_b   1.000
_cell.length_c   1.000
_cell.angle_alpha   90.00
_cell.angle_beta   90.00
_cell.angle_gamma   90.00
#
_symmetry.space_group_name_H-M   'P 1'
#
loop_
_entity.id
_entity.type
_entity.pdbx_description
1 polymer ?
#
loop_
_entity_poly.entity_id
_entity_poly.type
_entity_poly.pdbx_seq_one_letter_code
_entity_poly.pdbx_strand_id
1 'polypeptide(L)'
;MSIQQHVVLRHRSEGHLRFDLPESLRTPDAGGHILAGLESIEGIYRVELRERQGKLSIRYLATVCDFAAVVRKLHALIGEWAGKPAEPACCATRATAERAVQARPAEGSALKRWFRQKAQEAQETTQALGILAQAGLKAMNRRPRWVTEFMNDLLMLYLIKIHWHHILYLWLPNPWRYRYEWMATFYLIYLSVQAKLPKPT
;
A
#
# COMPACT_ATOMS: atom_id res chain seq x y z
N MET A 1 25.54 -8.82 -6.49
CA MET A 1 24.10 -8.51 -6.57
C MET A 1 23.48 -8.79 -5.20
N SER A 2 22.81 -7.81 -4.57
CA SER A 2 22.37 -7.96 -3.17
C SER A 2 21.08 -8.79 -3.08
N ILE A 3 21.07 -9.81 -2.21
CA ILE A 3 19.91 -10.70 -1.95
C ILE A 3 18.65 -9.90 -1.57
N GLN A 4 18.81 -8.72 -0.98
CA GLN A 4 17.73 -7.82 -0.58
C GLN A 4 16.86 -7.33 -1.76
N GLN A 5 17.44 -7.20 -2.97
CA GLN A 5 16.72 -6.68 -4.14
C GLN A 5 15.75 -7.70 -4.76
N HIS A 6 15.81 -8.96 -4.35
CA HIS A 6 15.01 -10.05 -4.92
C HIS A 6 13.74 -10.36 -4.11
N VAL A 7 13.48 -9.60 -3.03
CA VAL A 7 12.27 -9.74 -2.22
C VAL A 7 11.17 -8.90 -2.84
N VAL A 8 10.19 -9.55 -3.47
CA VAL A 8 9.14 -8.86 -4.22
C VAL A 8 7.85 -8.84 -3.41
N LEU A 9 7.29 -7.64 -3.19
CA LEU A 9 5.95 -7.49 -2.62
C LEU A 9 4.90 -7.87 -3.67
N ARG A 10 4.14 -8.95 -3.43
CA ARG A 10 3.07 -9.39 -4.34
C ARG A 10 1.73 -8.77 -4.04
N HIS A 11 1.41 -8.62 -2.77
CA HIS A 11 0.08 -8.17 -2.35
C HIS A 11 0.17 -7.34 -1.07
N ARG A 12 -0.55 -6.22 -1.07
CA ARG A 12 -0.69 -5.30 0.05
C ARG A 12 -2.16 -5.00 0.27
N SER A 13 -2.64 -5.29 1.47
CA SER A 13 -3.94 -4.83 1.97
C SER A 13 -3.78 -4.37 3.41
N GLU A 14 -4.80 -3.69 3.94
CA GLU A 14 -4.81 -3.32 5.35
C GLU A 14 -4.71 -4.58 6.22
N GLY A 15 -3.72 -4.60 7.11
CA GLY A 15 -3.43 -5.71 8.01
C GLY A 15 -2.92 -7.00 7.38
N HIS A 16 -2.63 -7.04 6.07
CA HIS A 16 -2.05 -8.23 5.43
C HIS A 16 -1.04 -7.88 4.32
N LEU A 17 0.16 -8.47 4.42
CA LEU A 17 1.23 -8.35 3.44
C LEU A 17 1.63 -9.72 2.93
N ARG A 18 1.95 -9.81 1.65
CA ARG A 18 2.49 -11.02 1.04
C ARG A 18 3.71 -10.71 0.20
N PHE A 19 4.80 -11.39 0.52
CA PHE A 19 6.08 -11.28 -0.15
C PHE A 19 6.45 -12.60 -0.80
N ASP A 20 7.19 -12.48 -1.90
CA ASP A 20 7.95 -13.57 -2.48
C ASP A 20 9.40 -13.48 -2.00
N LEU A 21 9.90 -14.60 -1.49
CA LEU A 21 11.27 -14.74 -1.05
C LEU A 21 12.12 -15.48 -2.10
N PRO A 22 13.35 -14.98 -2.36
CA PRO A 22 14.33 -15.65 -3.20
C PRO A 22 14.82 -16.94 -2.55
N GLU A 23 15.38 -17.84 -3.36
CA GLU A 23 15.80 -19.18 -2.94
C GLU A 23 16.82 -19.18 -1.81
N SER A 24 17.69 -18.17 -1.76
CA SER A 24 18.70 -17.99 -0.71
C SER A 24 18.13 -17.77 0.69
N LEU A 25 16.84 -17.40 0.81
CA LEU A 25 16.13 -17.17 2.07
C LEU A 25 15.09 -18.25 2.37
N ARG A 26 15.06 -19.34 1.58
CA ARG A 26 14.13 -20.47 1.77
C ARG A 26 14.72 -21.60 2.62
N THR A 27 15.95 -21.45 3.11
CA THR A 27 16.57 -22.37 4.06
C THR A 27 15.89 -22.28 5.42
N PRO A 28 15.78 -23.38 6.19
CA PRO A 28 15.06 -23.39 7.47
C PRO A 28 15.68 -22.44 8.50
N ASP A 29 17.00 -22.29 8.51
CA ASP A 29 17.70 -21.37 9.43
C ASP A 29 17.40 -19.90 9.10
N ALA A 30 17.40 -19.55 7.82
CA ALA A 30 17.07 -18.20 7.35
C ALA A 30 15.59 -17.89 7.62
N GLY A 31 14.71 -18.85 7.34
CA GLY A 31 13.28 -18.74 7.58
C GLY A 31 12.93 -18.57 9.05
N GLY A 32 13.55 -19.37 9.93
CA GLY A 32 13.41 -19.27 11.38
C GLY A 32 13.85 -17.91 11.93
N HIS A 33 14.99 -17.39 11.45
CA HIS A 33 15.48 -16.05 11.83
C HIS A 33 14.48 -14.94 11.44
N ILE A 34 13.93 -15.02 10.22
CA ILE A 34 12.94 -14.06 9.73
C ILE A 34 11.63 -14.15 10.52
N LEU A 35 11.15 -15.37 10.80
CA LEU A 35 9.92 -15.60 11.57
C LEU A 35 10.04 -15.04 12.99
N ALA A 36 11.09 -15.43 13.72
CA ALA A 36 11.32 -14.97 15.09
C ALA A 36 11.49 -13.44 15.16
N GLY A 37 12.20 -12.85 14.19
CA GLY A 37 12.40 -11.41 14.11
C GLY A 37 11.10 -10.65 13.82
N LEU A 38 10.21 -11.18 12.99
CA LEU A 38 8.92 -10.55 12.67
C LEU A 38 7.89 -10.74 13.78
N GLU A 39 7.84 -11.90 14.43
CA GLU A 39 6.93 -12.14 15.56
C GLU A 39 7.26 -11.29 16.78
N SER A 40 8.52 -10.86 16.93
CA SER A 40 8.93 -9.94 18.00
C SER A 40 8.36 -8.51 17.87
N ILE A 41 7.72 -8.18 16.74
CA ILE A 41 7.18 -6.84 16.47
C ILE A 41 5.79 -6.70 17.08
N GLU A 42 5.63 -5.72 17.96
CA GLU A 42 4.35 -5.36 18.54
C GLU A 42 3.34 -4.99 17.42
N GLY A 43 2.19 -5.68 17.41
CA GLY A 43 1.15 -5.52 16.40
C GLY A 43 1.18 -6.55 15.27
N ILE A 44 2.22 -7.38 15.14
CA ILE A 44 2.20 -8.56 14.26
C ILE A 44 1.66 -9.74 15.05
N TYR A 45 0.59 -10.38 14.56
CA TYR A 45 -0.06 -11.48 15.28
C TYR A 45 0.06 -12.82 14.56
N ARG A 46 0.47 -12.82 13.28
CA ARG A 46 0.67 -14.06 12.52
C ARG A 46 1.67 -13.85 11.40
N VAL A 47 2.67 -14.71 11.34
CA VAL A 47 3.64 -14.77 10.25
C VAL A 47 3.66 -16.21 9.73
N GLU A 48 3.53 -16.37 8.42
CA GLU A 48 3.60 -17.67 7.77
C GLU A 48 4.64 -17.64 6.66
N LEU A 49 5.63 -18.50 6.76
CA LEU A 49 6.59 -18.74 5.70
C LEU A 49 6.34 -20.11 5.07
N ARG A 50 6.10 -20.12 3.77
CA ARG A 50 6.04 -21.33 2.95
C ARG A 50 7.34 -21.50 2.19
N GLU A 51 8.31 -22.19 2.80
CA GLU A 51 9.65 -22.41 2.26
C GLU A 51 9.61 -23.00 0.84
N ARG A 52 8.85 -24.08 0.62
CA ARG A 52 8.69 -24.71 -0.71
C ARG A 52 8.11 -23.81 -1.79
N GLN A 53 7.26 -22.85 -1.41
CA GLN A 53 6.61 -21.93 -2.36
C GLN A 53 7.30 -20.56 -2.42
N GLY A 54 8.28 -20.30 -1.54
CA GLY A 54 8.91 -18.99 -1.37
C GLY A 54 7.94 -17.89 -0.99
N LYS A 55 6.85 -18.18 -0.24
CA LYS A 55 5.81 -17.18 0.09
C LYS A 55 5.86 -16.84 1.57
N LEU A 56 6.03 -15.55 1.87
CA LEU A 56 5.92 -15.02 3.22
C LEU A 56 4.61 -14.23 3.32
N SER A 57 3.77 -14.59 4.27
CA SER A 57 2.51 -13.91 4.58
C SER A 57 2.57 -13.35 5.98
N ILE A 58 2.35 -12.05 6.11
CA ILE A 58 2.37 -11.33 7.38
C ILE A 58 0.97 -10.78 7.63
N ARG A 59 0.45 -10.97 8.82
CA ARG A 59 -0.78 -10.33 9.29
C ARG A 59 -0.48 -9.47 10.50
N TYR A 60 -0.93 -8.22 10.44
CA TYR A 60 -0.61 -7.19 11.42
C TYR A 60 -1.83 -6.32 11.70
N LEU A 61 -1.85 -5.67 12.85
CA LEU A 61 -2.85 -4.67 13.22
C LEU A 61 -2.38 -3.30 12.72
N ALA A 62 -3.07 -2.76 11.73
CA ALA A 62 -2.74 -1.46 11.13
C ALA A 62 -2.84 -0.28 12.12
N THR A 63 -3.53 -0.47 13.25
CA THR A 63 -3.63 0.51 14.34
C THR A 63 -2.38 0.62 15.20
N VAL A 64 -1.55 -0.44 15.25
CA VAL A 64 -0.38 -0.55 16.15
C VAL A 64 0.92 -0.55 15.36
N CYS A 65 0.95 -1.24 14.21
CA CYS A 65 2.15 -1.39 13.40
C CYS A 65 1.90 -0.87 11.98
N ASP A 66 2.75 0.05 11.52
CA ASP A 66 2.68 0.55 10.14
C ASP A 66 3.45 -0.34 9.16
N PHE A 67 3.00 -0.38 7.92
CA PHE A 67 3.64 -1.09 6.81
C PHE A 67 5.14 -0.78 6.70
N ALA A 68 5.53 0.50 6.83
CA ALA A 68 6.93 0.89 6.72
C ALA A 68 7.79 0.30 7.85
N ALA A 69 7.23 0.12 9.05
CA ALA A 69 7.93 -0.52 10.17
C ALA A 69 8.19 -2.00 9.87
N VAL A 70 7.19 -2.73 9.36
CA VAL A 70 7.32 -4.13 8.95
C VAL A 70 8.38 -4.31 7.86
N VAL A 71 8.34 -3.47 6.81
CA VAL A 71 9.30 -3.55 5.71
C VAL A 71 10.73 -3.22 6.15
N ARG A 72 10.92 -2.18 6.98
CA ARG A 72 12.26 -1.83 7.51
C ARG A 72 12.84 -2.97 8.34
N LYS A 73 12.02 -3.60 9.18
CA LYS A 73 12.45 -4.75 9.99
C LYS A 73 12.76 -5.97 9.13
N LEU A 74 11.92 -6.30 8.16
CA LEU A 74 12.20 -7.36 7.20
C LEU A 74 13.53 -7.11 6.46
N HIS A 75 13.76 -5.89 6.00
CA HIS A 75 15.01 -5.52 5.33
C HIS A 75 16.23 -5.64 6.25
N ALA A 76 16.11 -5.23 7.52
CA ALA A 76 17.16 -5.38 8.51
C ALA A 76 17.50 -6.85 8.79
N LEU A 77 16.49 -7.70 9.00
CA LEU A 77 16.67 -9.14 9.24
C LEU A 77 17.33 -9.84 8.05
N ILE A 78 16.98 -9.45 6.83
CA ILE A 78 17.61 -9.98 5.61
C ILE A 78 19.03 -9.45 5.46
N GLY A 79 19.32 -8.21 5.88
CA GLY A 79 20.67 -7.66 5.91
C GLY A 79 21.58 -8.33 6.93
N GLU A 80 21.08 -8.58 8.13
CA GLU A 80 21.78 -9.33 9.17
C GLU A 80 22.08 -10.77 8.72
N TRP A 81 21.12 -11.40 8.03
CA TRP A 81 21.33 -12.73 7.44
C TRP A 81 22.34 -12.70 6.29
N ALA A 82 22.25 -11.73 5.38
CA ALA A 82 23.20 -11.58 4.27
C ALA A 82 24.62 -11.23 4.74
N GLY A 83 24.75 -10.61 5.92
CA GLY A 83 26.02 -10.33 6.59
C GLY A 83 26.63 -11.52 7.33
N LYS A 84 25.89 -12.62 7.52
CA LYS A 84 26.45 -13.89 8.00
C LYS A 84 27.02 -14.66 6.80
N PRO A 85 28.35 -14.80 6.66
CA PRO A 85 28.88 -15.76 5.71
C PRO A 85 28.39 -17.15 6.11
N ALA A 86 27.86 -17.89 5.14
CA ALA A 86 27.55 -19.30 5.28
C ALA A 86 28.87 -20.06 5.46
N GLU A 87 29.26 -20.33 6.70
CA GLU A 87 30.29 -21.32 7.01
C GLU A 87 29.70 -22.73 6.87
N PRO A 88 30.29 -23.62 6.06
CA PRO A 88 29.98 -25.03 6.12
C PRO A 88 30.86 -25.74 7.17
N ALA A 89 30.31 -26.85 7.67
CA ALA A 89 30.98 -28.03 8.22
C ALA A 89 31.32 -28.06 9.73
N CYS A 90 30.65 -29.02 10.39
CA CYS A 90 31.22 -30.05 11.26
C CYS A 90 32.59 -29.79 11.92
N CYS A 91 32.57 -29.84 13.26
CA CYS A 91 33.65 -30.29 14.15
C CYS A 91 34.95 -29.48 14.15
N ALA A 92 35.12 -28.59 15.14
CA ALA A 92 36.35 -28.52 15.95
C ALA A 92 36.21 -27.54 17.14
N THR A 93 36.24 -28.12 18.33
CA THR A 93 36.95 -27.69 19.56
C THR A 93 36.82 -26.26 20.11
N ARG A 94 36.29 -26.22 21.34
CA ARG A 94 36.46 -25.20 22.38
C ARG A 94 37.89 -24.62 22.44
N ALA A 95 38.00 -23.30 22.44
CA ALA A 95 39.05 -22.59 23.15
C ALA A 95 38.51 -21.24 23.66
N THR A 96 38.23 -21.21 24.95
CA THR A 96 38.15 -20.01 25.78
C THR A 96 39.49 -19.29 25.79
N ALA A 97 39.50 -17.98 25.52
CA ALA A 97 40.47 -17.06 26.10
C ALA A 97 39.91 -15.63 26.09
N GLU A 98 39.67 -15.14 27.30
CA GLU A 98 39.24 -13.81 27.63
C GLU A 98 40.36 -12.77 27.41
N ARG A 99 39.93 -11.51 27.20
CA ARG A 99 40.31 -10.29 27.98
C ARG A 99 41.01 -9.16 27.20
N ALA A 100 40.25 -8.06 26.99
CA ALA A 100 40.64 -6.64 27.08
C ALA A 100 39.36 -5.79 26.88
N VAL A 101 38.55 -5.53 27.91
CA VAL A 101 38.60 -4.38 28.84
C VAL A 101 38.48 -3.00 28.14
N GLN A 102 37.28 -2.41 28.33
CA GLN A 102 36.92 -0.98 28.41
C GLN A 102 36.76 -0.13 27.14
N ALA A 103 35.50 0.13 26.80
CA ALA A 103 34.92 1.48 26.87
C ALA A 103 33.38 1.38 26.81
N ARG A 104 32.69 1.62 27.94
CA ARG A 104 31.25 1.89 27.95
C ARG A 104 31.02 3.30 27.38
N PRO A 105 30.24 3.50 26.31
CA PRO A 105 29.64 4.80 26.07
C PRO A 105 28.29 4.85 26.79
N ALA A 106 28.08 5.92 27.55
CA ALA A 106 26.84 6.19 28.28
C ALA A 106 25.61 6.13 27.33
N GLU A 107 24.74 5.14 27.59
CA GLU A 107 23.51 4.82 26.84
C GLU A 107 22.54 6.02 26.72
N GLY A 108 22.66 7.04 27.58
CA GLY A 108 21.80 8.23 27.55
C GLY A 108 22.09 9.25 26.44
N SER A 109 23.29 9.26 25.84
CA SER A 109 23.69 10.30 24.86
C SER A 109 23.58 9.87 23.40
N ALA A 110 23.66 8.57 23.13
CA ALA A 110 23.56 8.00 21.78
C ALA A 110 22.09 7.99 21.32
N LEU A 111 21.16 7.63 22.20
CA LEU A 111 19.72 7.71 21.97
C LEU A 111 19.27 9.15 21.70
N LYS A 112 19.72 10.13 22.49
CA LYS A 112 19.40 11.55 22.25
C LYS A 112 19.95 12.08 20.94
N ARG A 113 21.14 11.64 20.50
CA ARG A 113 21.69 11.99 19.18
C ARG A 113 20.91 11.33 18.05
N TRP A 114 20.59 10.05 18.19
CA TRP A 114 19.77 9.30 17.24
C TRP A 114 18.35 9.90 17.09
N PHE A 115 17.71 10.29 18.19
CA PHE A 115 16.40 10.96 18.16
C PHE A 115 16.45 12.34 17.50
N ARG A 116 17.51 13.15 17.74
CA ARG A 116 17.67 14.44 17.04
C ARG A 116 17.90 14.27 15.55
N GLN A 117 18.69 13.27 15.16
CA GLN A 117 18.97 12.97 13.76
C GLN A 117 17.69 12.46 13.05
N LYS A 118 16.90 11.61 13.72
CA LYS A 118 15.59 11.17 13.23
C LYS A 118 14.55 12.29 13.18
N ALA A 119 14.60 13.26 14.10
CA ALA A 119 13.72 14.43 14.09
C ALA A 119 14.06 15.41 12.96
N GLN A 120 15.35 15.60 12.65
CA GLN A 120 15.79 16.40 11.49
C GLN A 120 15.39 15.75 10.16
N GLU A 121 15.56 14.43 10.03
CA GLU A 121 15.10 13.66 8.86
C GLU A 121 13.56 13.70 8.72
N ALA A 122 12.82 13.72 9.83
CA ALA A 122 11.36 13.85 9.84
C ALA A 122 10.89 15.24 9.37
N GLN A 123 11.59 16.32 9.74
CA GLN A 123 11.25 17.66 9.28
C GLN A 123 11.43 17.81 7.77
N GLU A 124 12.50 17.25 7.19
CA GLU A 124 12.71 17.29 5.74
C GLU A 124 11.70 16.43 4.97
N THR A 125 11.27 15.30 5.54
CA THR A 125 10.23 14.45 4.93
C THR A 125 8.82 15.01 5.06
N THR A 126 8.51 15.83 6.07
CA THR A 126 7.20 16.50 6.17
C THR A 126 6.97 17.55 5.09
N GLN A 127 8.00 18.29 4.66
CA GLN A 127 7.87 19.22 3.52
C GLN A 127 7.64 18.47 2.20
N ALA A 128 8.31 17.34 1.98
CA ALA A 128 8.09 16.50 0.80
C ALA A 128 6.71 15.82 0.81
N LEU A 129 6.21 15.41 1.98
CA LEU A 129 4.85 14.90 2.17
C LEU A 129 3.79 15.96 1.90
N GLY A 130 4.03 17.22 2.25
CA GLY A 130 3.11 18.33 1.92
C GLY A 130 2.95 18.51 0.41
N ILE A 131 4.04 18.44 -0.35
CA ILE A 131 4.04 18.56 -1.82
C ILE A 131 3.37 17.34 -2.47
N LEU A 132 3.65 16.13 -1.97
CA LEU A 132 3.04 14.89 -2.44
C LEU A 132 1.56 14.78 -2.06
N ALA A 133 1.16 15.27 -0.90
CA ALA A 133 -0.24 15.32 -0.47
C ALA A 133 -1.02 16.31 -1.33
N GLN A 134 -0.45 17.49 -1.61
CA GLN A 134 -1.09 18.48 -2.49
C GLN A 134 -1.16 17.96 -3.94
N ALA A 135 -0.14 17.26 -4.43
CA ALA A 135 -0.16 16.60 -5.74
C ALA A 135 -1.15 15.42 -5.79
N GLY A 136 -1.24 14.63 -4.71
CA GLY A 136 -2.17 13.52 -4.54
C GLY A 136 -3.63 13.98 -4.46
N LEU A 137 -3.91 15.09 -3.78
CA LEU A 137 -5.23 15.71 -3.76
C LEU A 137 -5.62 16.24 -5.15
N LYS A 138 -4.67 16.85 -5.88
CA LYS A 138 -4.85 17.27 -7.28
C LYS A 138 -5.06 16.08 -8.22
N ALA A 139 -4.42 14.94 -7.95
CA ALA A 139 -4.59 13.70 -8.70
C ALA A 139 -5.91 12.99 -8.36
N MET A 140 -6.41 13.07 -7.12
CA MET A 140 -7.72 12.52 -6.74
C MET A 140 -8.87 13.27 -7.42
N ASN A 141 -8.66 14.55 -7.75
CA ASN A 141 -9.59 15.33 -8.57
C ASN A 141 -9.47 15.01 -10.08
N ARG A 142 -8.47 14.24 -10.50
CA ARG A 142 -8.41 13.63 -11.84
C ARG A 142 -9.19 12.31 -11.82
N ARG A 143 -10.50 12.37 -11.61
CA ARG A 143 -11.37 11.25 -12.00
C ARG A 143 -11.12 10.98 -13.49
N PRO A 144 -10.86 9.72 -13.88
CA PRO A 144 -10.57 9.44 -15.26
C PRO A 144 -11.83 9.71 -16.10
N ARG A 145 -11.68 10.42 -17.22
CA ARG A 145 -12.81 10.90 -18.06
C ARG A 145 -13.76 9.77 -18.49
N TRP A 146 -13.22 8.56 -18.67
CA TRP A 146 -14.01 7.37 -19.01
C TRP A 146 -15.03 7.00 -17.92
N VAL A 147 -14.77 7.28 -16.63
CA VAL A 147 -15.73 7.01 -15.54
C VAL A 147 -16.91 7.96 -15.63
N THR A 148 -16.67 9.25 -15.90
CA THR A 148 -17.76 10.22 -16.08
C THR A 148 -18.58 9.94 -17.33
N GLU A 149 -17.93 9.50 -18.42
CA GLU A 149 -18.61 9.10 -19.65
C GLU A 149 -19.46 7.85 -19.44
N PHE A 150 -18.93 6.83 -18.76
CA PHE A 150 -19.65 5.59 -18.42
C PHE A 150 -20.83 5.83 -17.48
N MET A 151 -20.64 6.63 -16.42
CA MET A 151 -21.72 6.97 -15.49
C MET A 151 -22.82 7.79 -16.15
N ASN A 152 -22.47 8.70 -17.07
CA ASN A 152 -23.45 9.45 -17.84
C ASN A 152 -24.26 8.56 -18.79
N ASP A 153 -23.61 7.58 -19.44
CA ASP A 153 -24.30 6.62 -20.32
C ASP A 153 -25.23 5.68 -19.52
N LEU A 154 -24.75 5.20 -18.37
CA LEU A 154 -25.56 4.41 -17.45
C LEU A 154 -26.77 5.20 -16.92
N LEU A 155 -26.58 6.47 -16.57
CA LEU A 155 -27.66 7.36 -16.13
C LEU A 155 -28.71 7.54 -17.23
N MET A 156 -28.28 7.73 -18.48
CA MET A 156 -29.19 7.83 -19.65
C MET A 156 -30.00 6.56 -19.85
N LEU A 157 -29.36 5.40 -19.88
CA LEU A 157 -30.02 4.10 -20.01
C LEU A 157 -31.03 3.87 -18.88
N TYR A 158 -30.68 4.28 -17.66
CA TYR A 158 -31.54 4.17 -16.50
C TYR A 158 -32.76 5.09 -16.57
N LEU A 159 -32.56 6.36 -16.95
CA LEU A 159 -33.65 7.33 -17.13
C LEU A 159 -34.66 6.85 -18.17
N ILE A 160 -34.18 6.37 -19.31
CA ILE A 160 -35.01 5.80 -20.38
C ILE A 160 -35.77 4.60 -19.84
N LYS A 161 -35.08 3.66 -19.17
CA LYS A 161 -35.71 2.44 -18.64
C LYS A 161 -36.82 2.74 -17.64
N ILE A 162 -36.62 3.66 -16.70
CA ILE A 162 -37.63 4.03 -15.70
C ILE A 162 -38.83 4.69 -16.35
N HIS A 163 -38.58 5.68 -17.22
CA HIS A 163 -39.65 6.51 -17.76
C HIS A 163 -40.28 5.91 -19.01
N TRP A 164 -39.76 4.80 -19.54
CA TRP A 164 -40.24 4.16 -20.78
C TRP A 164 -41.76 3.97 -20.79
N HIS A 165 -42.33 3.48 -19.69
CA HIS A 165 -43.76 3.26 -19.58
C HIS A 165 -44.55 4.59 -19.59
N HIS A 166 -44.08 5.60 -18.86
CA HIS A 166 -44.72 6.92 -18.83
C HIS A 166 -44.59 7.65 -20.16
N ILE A 167 -43.44 7.51 -20.82
CA ILE A 167 -43.17 8.10 -22.13
C ILE A 167 -44.15 7.54 -23.15
N LEU A 168 -44.28 6.21 -23.26
CA LEU A 168 -45.13 5.59 -24.28
C LEU A 168 -46.63 5.80 -24.04
N TYR A 169 -47.09 5.67 -22.79
CA TYR A 169 -48.52 5.64 -22.50
C TYR A 169 -49.12 6.99 -22.08
N LEU A 170 -48.31 7.94 -21.57
CA LEU A 170 -48.80 9.22 -21.07
C LEU A 170 -48.25 10.40 -21.86
N TRP A 171 -46.94 10.45 -22.08
CA TRP A 171 -46.29 11.64 -22.63
C TRP A 171 -46.36 11.70 -24.16
N LEU A 172 -46.25 10.56 -24.84
CA LEU A 172 -46.33 10.48 -26.31
C LEU A 172 -47.74 10.80 -26.83
N PRO A 173 -48.85 10.33 -26.21
CA PRO A 173 -50.19 10.67 -26.65
C PRO A 173 -50.59 12.11 -26.30
N ASN A 174 -50.10 12.66 -25.19
CA ASN A 174 -50.46 14.00 -24.71
C ASN A 174 -49.23 14.87 -24.40
N PRO A 175 -48.43 15.27 -25.41
CA PRO A 175 -47.15 15.94 -25.19
C PRO A 175 -47.29 17.31 -24.52
N TRP A 176 -48.37 18.05 -24.80
CA TRP A 176 -48.58 19.40 -24.25
C TRP A 176 -48.97 19.38 -22.77
N ARG A 177 -49.62 18.29 -22.31
CA ARG A 177 -50.00 18.12 -20.92
C ARG A 177 -48.78 17.87 -20.03
N TYR A 178 -47.79 17.12 -20.54
CA TYR A 178 -46.55 16.76 -19.84
C TYR A 178 -45.35 17.60 -20.29
N ARG A 179 -45.59 18.88 -20.59
CA ARG A 179 -44.58 19.80 -21.13
C ARG A 179 -43.38 19.99 -20.20
N TYR A 180 -43.59 19.93 -18.87
CA TYR A 180 -42.55 20.15 -17.88
C TYR A 180 -41.61 18.95 -17.78
N GLU A 181 -42.18 17.76 -17.90
CA GLU A 181 -41.48 16.48 -17.89
C GLU A 181 -40.66 16.30 -19.17
N TRP A 182 -41.23 16.71 -20.31
CA TRP A 182 -40.49 16.84 -21.57
C TRP A 182 -39.33 17.83 -21.45
N MET A 183 -39.58 19.04 -20.94
CA MET A 183 -38.54 20.04 -20.69
C MET A 183 -37.43 19.51 -19.78
N ALA A 184 -37.76 18.83 -18.69
CA ALA A 184 -36.79 18.24 -17.78
C ALA A 184 -35.95 17.16 -18.46
N THR A 185 -36.57 16.30 -19.27
CA THR A 185 -35.89 15.24 -20.00
C THR A 185 -34.92 15.83 -21.04
N PHE A 186 -35.38 16.81 -21.83
CA PHE A 186 -34.53 17.52 -22.78
C PHE A 186 -33.41 18.30 -22.09
N TYR A 187 -33.68 18.90 -20.93
CA TYR A 187 -32.68 19.62 -20.16
C TYR A 187 -31.59 18.69 -19.62
N LEU A 188 -31.95 17.52 -19.12
CA LEU A 188 -30.97 16.53 -18.66
C LEU A 188 -30.14 15.97 -19.82
N ILE A 189 -30.77 15.70 -20.98
CA ILE A 189 -30.04 15.34 -22.21
C ILE A 189 -29.07 16.44 -22.62
N TYR A 190 -29.53 17.69 -22.63
CA TYR A 190 -28.71 18.85 -22.95
C TYR A 190 -27.50 18.96 -22.00
N LEU A 191 -27.73 18.81 -20.70
CA LEU A 191 -26.67 18.90 -19.68
C LEU A 191 -25.65 17.76 -19.83
N SER A 192 -26.10 16.55 -20.17
CA SER A 192 -25.24 15.41 -20.51
C SER A 192 -24.41 15.63 -21.78
N VAL A 193 -24.97 16.29 -22.80
CA VAL A 193 -24.23 16.66 -24.01
C VAL A 193 -23.22 17.75 -23.71
N GLN A 194 -23.62 18.81 -22.99
CA GLN A 194 -22.74 19.89 -22.56
C GLN A 194 -21.54 19.37 -21.75
N ALA A 195 -21.76 18.40 -20.87
CA ALA A 195 -20.69 17.77 -20.10
C ALA A 195 -19.63 17.08 -20.98
N LYS A 196 -19.98 16.68 -22.22
CA LYS A 196 -19.07 16.08 -23.20
C LYS A 196 -18.34 17.11 -24.06
N LEU A 197 -18.83 18.35 -24.15
CA LEU A 197 -18.16 19.39 -24.93
C LEU A 197 -16.88 19.85 -24.20
N PRO A 198 -15.72 19.89 -24.88
CA PRO A 198 -14.52 20.46 -24.31
C PRO A 198 -14.76 21.95 -24.04
N LYS A 199 -14.44 22.41 -22.81
CA LYS A 199 -14.48 23.85 -22.50
C LYS A 199 -13.58 24.58 -23.50
N PRO A 200 -14.08 25.61 -24.22
CA PRO A 200 -13.20 26.45 -25.01
C PRO A 200 -12.19 27.10 -24.06
N THR A 201 -10.91 26.86 -24.33
CA THR A 201 -9.77 27.51 -23.69
C THR A 201 -9.70 28.99 -24.05
#